data_AF-A0A971AJT5-F1
#
_entry.id   AF-A0A971AJT5-F1
#
_cell.length_a   1.000
_cell.length_b   1.000
_cell.length_c   1.000
_cell.angle_alpha   90.00
_cell.angle_beta   90.00
_cell.angle_gamma   90.00
#
_symmetry.space_group_name_H-M   'P 1'
#
loop_
_entity.id
_entity.type
_entity.pdbx_description
1 polymer ?
#
loop_
_entity_poly.entity_id
_entity_poly.type
_entity_poly.pdbx_seq_one_letter_code
_entity_poly.pdbx_strand_id
1 'polypeptide(L)'
;MLYYWVPILNIQVGIAMNSIKIGQLVRIENSKKAVICYKCEHRPGYWGVIYMDNKAVDCVHNSVISPYIHICWNCGAGLNSQADTTCPVCYWLKCPNCGACRKGGCIKADYLQVDGQEKTSR
;
A
#
# COMPACT_ATOMS: atom_id res chain seq x y z
N MET A 1 -5.62 -17.07 -50.44
CA MET A 1 -4.94 -16.20 -49.46
C MET A 1 -5.81 -16.14 -48.22
N LEU A 2 -5.43 -16.86 -47.16
CA LEU A 2 -6.17 -16.93 -45.90
C LEU A 2 -5.59 -15.87 -44.95
N TYR A 3 -6.40 -14.86 -44.63
CA TYR A 3 -6.07 -13.80 -43.70
C TYR A 3 -6.07 -14.36 -42.27
N TYR A 4 -4.89 -14.55 -41.69
CA TYR A 4 -4.77 -14.87 -40.27
C TYR A 4 -5.08 -13.62 -39.44
N TRP A 5 -6.23 -13.65 -38.75
CA TRP A 5 -6.54 -12.72 -37.67
C TRP A 5 -5.69 -13.08 -36.46
N VAL A 6 -4.72 -12.23 -36.11
CA VAL A 6 -3.98 -12.32 -34.85
C VAL A 6 -4.79 -11.55 -33.79
N PRO A 7 -5.31 -12.19 -32.74
CA PRO A 7 -5.90 -11.46 -31.63
C PRO A 7 -4.78 -10.70 -30.91
N ILE A 8 -4.84 -9.36 -30.95
CA ILE A 8 -3.99 -8.50 -30.14
C ILE A 8 -4.41 -8.74 -28.68
N LEU A 9 -3.71 -9.62 -27.99
CA LEU A 9 -3.81 -9.72 -26.54
C LEU A 9 -3.39 -8.36 -25.99
N ASN A 10 -4.36 -7.62 -25.47
CA ASN A 10 -4.13 -6.43 -24.67
C ASN A 10 -3.31 -6.87 -23.44
N ILE A 11 -1.99 -6.82 -23.55
CA ILE A 11 -1.09 -6.93 -22.41
C ILE A 11 -1.28 -5.61 -21.65
N GLN A 12 -2.28 -5.59 -20.78
CA GLN A 12 -2.30 -4.70 -19.66
C GLN A 12 -1.04 -5.06 -18.89
N VAL A 13 0.04 -4.28 -19.08
CA VAL A 13 1.27 -4.34 -18.30
C VAL A 13 0.90 -3.87 -16.90
N GLY A 14 0.15 -4.71 -16.18
CA GLY A 14 0.02 -4.62 -14.75
C GLY A 14 1.41 -4.90 -14.24
N ILE A 15 2.02 -3.88 -13.62
CA ILE A 15 3.24 -4.07 -12.84
C ILE A 15 2.88 -5.15 -11.81
N ALA A 16 3.34 -6.37 -12.07
CA ALA A 16 3.03 -7.51 -11.22
C ALA A 16 3.58 -7.20 -9.84
N MET A 17 2.68 -7.12 -8.85
CA MET A 17 3.08 -6.82 -7.48
C MET A 17 3.83 -8.03 -6.93
N ASN A 18 5.15 -7.92 -6.80
CA ASN A 18 6.01 -9.08 -6.47
C ASN A 18 5.71 -9.69 -5.09
N SER A 19 5.21 -8.90 -4.15
CA SER A 19 4.73 -9.39 -2.85
C SER A 19 3.70 -8.44 -2.25
N ILE A 20 2.65 -9.00 -1.67
CA ILE A 20 1.64 -8.26 -0.90
C ILE A 20 2.02 -8.33 0.58
N LYS A 21 2.05 -7.18 1.26
CA LYS A 21 2.46 -7.08 2.67
C LYS A 21 1.32 -6.53 3.53
N ILE A 22 1.21 -7.00 4.78
CA ILE A 22 0.29 -6.40 5.76
C ILE A 22 0.70 -4.96 6.04
N GLY A 23 -0.27 -4.06 6.18
CA GLY A 23 -0.08 -2.63 6.37
C GLY A 23 0.18 -1.86 5.08
N GLN A 24 0.26 -2.52 3.92
CA GLN A 24 0.52 -1.89 2.64
C GLN A 24 -0.72 -1.17 2.10
N LEU A 25 -0.58 0.10 1.71
CA LEU A 25 -1.57 0.83 0.91
C LEU A 25 -1.59 0.30 -0.52
N VAL A 26 -2.77 -0.03 -1.03
CA VAL A 26 -2.97 -0.61 -2.36
C VAL A 26 -4.16 0.04 -3.09
N ARG A 27 -4.28 -0.25 -4.39
CA ARG A 27 -5.47 0.02 -5.18
C ARG A 27 -6.20 -1.28 -5.47
N ILE A 28 -7.52 -1.26 -5.30
CA ILE A 28 -8.42 -2.35 -5.64
C ILE A 28 -9.16 -1.97 -6.91
N GLU A 29 -9.23 -2.87 -7.89
CA GLU A 29 -9.90 -2.64 -9.19
C GLU A 29 -9.42 -1.34 -9.86
N ASN A 30 -8.14 -0.99 -9.71
CA ASN A 30 -7.53 0.22 -10.25
C ASN A 30 -8.22 1.54 -9.86
N SER A 31 -8.98 1.61 -8.77
CA SER A 31 -9.69 2.85 -8.39
C SER A 31 -9.77 3.06 -6.88
N LYS A 32 -10.31 2.08 -6.15
CA LYS A 32 -10.53 2.11 -4.71
C LYS A 32 -9.21 2.01 -3.97
N LYS A 33 -9.06 2.75 -2.87
CA LYS A 33 -7.83 2.75 -2.06
C LYS A 33 -8.11 1.94 -0.79
N ALA A 34 -7.23 1.01 -0.47
CA ALA A 34 -7.38 0.16 0.69
C ALA A 34 -6.03 -0.16 1.33
N VAL A 35 -6.04 -0.62 2.58
CA VAL A 35 -4.85 -1.12 3.28
C VAL A 35 -4.99 -2.62 3.46
N ILE A 36 -3.93 -3.38 3.20
CA ILE A 36 -3.89 -4.82 3.47
C ILE A 36 -3.82 -5.05 4.98
N CYS A 37 -4.65 -5.93 5.52
CA CYS A 37 -4.74 -6.17 6.97
C CYS A 37 -4.38 -7.59 7.37
N TYR A 38 -4.79 -8.59 6.59
CA TYR A 38 -4.50 -10.00 6.86
C TYR A 38 -4.59 -10.83 5.59
N LYS A 39 -4.08 -12.06 5.63
CA LYS A 39 -4.27 -13.05 4.56
C LYS A 39 -5.53 -13.86 4.85
N CYS A 40 -6.44 -14.03 3.89
CA CYS A 40 -7.67 -14.79 4.12
C CYS A 40 -7.35 -16.30 4.05
N GLU A 41 -7.17 -16.96 5.19
CA GLU A 41 -6.69 -18.35 5.26
C GLU A 41 -7.59 -19.36 4.55
N HIS A 42 -8.91 -19.15 4.60
CA HIS A 42 -9.89 -20.04 3.98
C HIS A 42 -9.98 -19.91 2.46
N ARG A 43 -9.34 -18.90 1.84
CA ARG A 43 -9.41 -18.63 0.41
C ARG A 43 -8.01 -18.31 -0.15
N PRO A 44 -7.33 -19.30 -0.75
CA PRO A 44 -6.02 -19.09 -1.36
C PRO A 44 -6.04 -17.93 -2.35
N GLY A 45 -5.04 -17.06 -2.29
CA GLY A 45 -4.94 -15.88 -3.16
C GLY A 45 -5.77 -14.68 -2.71
N TYR A 46 -6.56 -14.77 -1.64
CA TYR A 46 -7.34 -13.64 -1.11
C TYR A 46 -6.64 -12.94 0.05
N TRP A 47 -6.85 -11.62 0.11
CA TRP A 47 -6.32 -10.74 1.15
C TRP A 47 -7.43 -9.90 1.75
N GLY A 48 -7.41 -9.78 3.08
CA GLY A 48 -8.28 -8.91 3.84
C GLY A 48 -7.81 -7.47 3.69
N VAL A 49 -8.73 -6.58 3.29
CA VAL A 49 -8.43 -5.17 3.05
C VAL A 49 -9.41 -4.28 3.79
N ILE A 50 -8.94 -3.12 4.24
CA ILE A 50 -9.79 -2.06 4.80
C ILE A 50 -9.80 -0.88 3.83
N TYR A 51 -10.97 -0.55 3.30
CA TYR A 51 -11.14 0.56 2.38
C TYR A 51 -10.95 1.91 3.08
N MET A 52 -10.23 2.83 2.45
CA MET A 52 -9.85 4.09 3.10
C MET A 52 -11.01 5.09 3.25
N ASP A 53 -12.00 5.02 2.36
CA ASP A 53 -13.14 5.92 2.26
C ASP A 53 -14.21 5.61 3.30
N ASN A 54 -14.72 4.38 3.33
CA ASN A 54 -15.84 3.95 4.17
C ASN A 54 -15.44 3.03 5.33
N LYS A 55 -14.15 2.66 5.44
CA LYS A 55 -13.62 1.73 6.45
C LYS A 55 -14.22 0.33 6.43
N ALA A 56 -14.91 -0.04 5.35
CA ALA A 56 -15.41 -1.40 5.17
C ALA A 56 -14.24 -2.38 5.04
N VAL A 57 -14.44 -3.59 5.57
CA VAL A 57 -13.49 -4.69 5.50
C VAL A 57 -14.01 -5.72 4.50
N ASP A 58 -13.13 -6.20 3.62
CA ASP A 58 -13.49 -7.19 2.59
C ASP A 58 -12.31 -8.14 2.29
N CYS A 59 -12.59 -9.34 1.77
CA CYS A 59 -11.57 -10.25 1.24
C CYS A 59 -11.58 -10.18 -0.30
N VAL A 60 -10.49 -9.69 -0.88
CA VAL A 60 -10.35 -9.52 -2.34
C VAL A 60 -9.23 -10.39 -2.91
N HIS A 61 -9.39 -10.85 -4.15
CA HIS A 61 -8.40 -11.68 -4.83
C HIS A 61 -7.15 -10.86 -5.22
N ASN A 62 -5.95 -11.44 -5.13
CA ASN A 62 -4.69 -10.75 -5.43
C ASN A 62 -4.62 -10.16 -6.85
N SER A 63 -5.34 -10.72 -7.82
CA SER A 63 -5.36 -10.23 -9.20
C SER A 63 -5.98 -8.86 -9.37
N VAL A 64 -6.82 -8.41 -8.43
CA VAL A 64 -7.43 -7.06 -8.46
C VAL A 64 -6.69 -6.06 -7.57
N ILE A 65 -5.61 -6.50 -6.90
CA ILE A 65 -4.78 -5.67 -6.06
C ILE A 65 -3.59 -5.17 -6.87
N SER A 66 -3.44 -3.86 -6.98
CA SER A 66 -2.28 -3.22 -7.61
C SER A 66 -1.60 -2.25 -6.63
N PRO A 67 -0.29 -2.01 -6.80
CA PRO A 67 0.42 -1.07 -5.96
C PRO A 67 -0.18 0.33 -6.11
N TYR A 68 -0.25 1.06 -5.01
CA TYR A 68 -0.55 2.47 -5.02
C TYR A 68 0.68 3.26 -5.47
N ILE A 69 0.59 3.87 -6.65
CA ILE A 69 1.62 4.72 -7.25
C ILE A 69 1.10 6.16 -7.27
N HIS A 70 1.93 7.11 -6.82
CA HIS A 70 1.56 8.52 -6.75
C HIS A 70 2.80 9.43 -6.75
N ILE A 71 2.62 10.72 -7.02
CA ILE A 71 3.67 11.73 -6.87
C ILE A 71 3.58 12.38 -5.48
N CYS A 72 4.70 12.52 -4.78
CA CYS A 72 4.75 13.24 -3.51
C CYS A 72 4.34 14.70 -3.73
N TRP A 73 3.32 15.17 -3.00
CA TRP A 73 2.84 16.55 -3.11
C TRP A 73 3.85 17.60 -2.63
N ASN A 74 4.79 17.21 -1.75
CA ASN A 74 5.74 18.14 -1.13
C ASN A 74 7.03 18.29 -1.94
N CYS A 75 7.62 17.19 -2.43
CA CYS A 75 8.91 17.22 -3.13
C CYS A 75 8.86 16.69 -4.58
N GLY A 76 7.70 16.28 -5.09
CA GLY A 76 7.56 15.78 -6.46
C GLY A 76 8.15 14.39 -6.72
N ALA A 77 8.71 13.71 -5.70
CA ALA A 77 9.26 12.38 -5.86
C ALA A 77 8.18 11.34 -6.22
N GLY A 78 8.50 10.41 -7.12
CA GLY A 78 7.66 9.25 -7.40
C GLY A 78 7.60 8.31 -6.21
N LEU A 79 6.39 7.91 -5.82
CA LEU A 79 6.13 6.99 -4.73
C LEU A 79 5.46 5.72 -5.25
N ASN A 80 5.86 4.57 -4.71
CA ASN A 80 5.33 3.25 -5.03
C ASN A 80 5.19 2.41 -3.76
N SER A 81 3.95 2.03 -3.41
CA SER A 81 3.65 1.23 -2.21
C SER A 81 4.30 -0.16 -2.14
N GLN A 82 4.84 -0.65 -3.26
CA GLN A 82 5.59 -1.91 -3.27
C GLN A 82 6.95 -1.76 -2.57
N ALA A 83 7.56 -0.57 -2.69
CA ALA A 83 8.88 -0.26 -2.13
C ALA A 83 8.78 0.67 -0.90
N ASP A 84 7.88 1.65 -0.96
CA ASP A 84 7.76 2.69 0.06
C ASP A 84 6.85 2.28 1.21
N THR A 85 7.14 2.83 2.39
CA THR A 85 6.42 2.49 3.62
C THR A 85 5.10 3.24 3.70
N THR A 86 4.03 2.53 4.07
CA THR A 86 2.74 3.15 4.40
C THR A 86 2.79 3.72 5.82
N CYS A 87 2.33 4.95 6.01
CA CYS A 87 2.30 5.60 7.32
C CYS A 87 1.29 4.90 8.23
N PRO A 88 1.67 4.42 9.43
CA PRO A 88 0.74 3.72 10.33
C PRO A 88 -0.33 4.63 10.95
N VAL A 89 -0.12 5.95 10.94
CA VAL A 89 -1.03 6.93 11.54
C VAL A 89 -2.15 7.33 10.58
N CYS A 90 -1.81 7.67 9.33
CA CYS A 90 -2.79 8.16 8.36
C CYS A 90 -3.07 7.18 7.22
N TYR A 91 -2.32 6.07 7.14
CA TYR A 91 -2.41 5.05 6.10
C TYR A 91 -2.12 5.53 4.67
N TRP A 92 -1.49 6.70 4.53
CA TRP A 92 -0.96 7.18 3.25
C TRP A 92 0.50 6.81 3.09
N LEU A 93 0.95 6.73 1.83
CA LEU A 93 2.34 6.45 1.54
C LEU A 93 3.25 7.54 2.10
N LYS A 94 4.28 7.14 2.85
CA LYS A 94 5.31 8.04 3.40
C LYS A 94 6.38 8.24 2.33
N CYS A 95 6.65 9.48 1.96
CA CYS A 95 7.72 9.80 1.02
C CYS A 95 9.08 9.52 1.66
N PRO A 96 9.94 8.69 1.05
CA PRO A 96 11.27 8.42 1.59
C PRO A 96 12.19 9.66 1.52
N ASN A 97 11.96 10.56 0.56
CA ASN A 97 12.85 11.72 0.34
C ASN A 97 12.60 12.87 1.33
N CYS A 98 11.34 13.13 1.72
CA CYS A 98 11.00 14.27 2.57
C CYS A 98 10.17 13.92 3.82
N GLY A 99 9.84 12.64 4.02
CA GLY A 99 9.03 12.17 5.15
C GLY A 99 7.55 12.55 5.08
N ALA A 100 7.13 13.33 4.08
CA ALA A 100 5.74 13.76 3.93
C ALA A 100 4.81 12.59 3.60
N CYS A 101 3.58 12.66 4.12
CA CYS A 101 2.45 11.81 3.73
C CYS A 101 1.22 12.72 3.53
N ARG A 102 -0.03 12.22 3.54
CA ARG A 102 -1.22 13.04 3.20
C ARG A 102 -1.47 14.23 4.13
N LYS A 103 -1.12 14.15 5.41
CA LYS A 103 -1.16 15.30 6.33
C LYS A 103 0.28 15.69 6.65
N GLY A 104 0.63 16.96 6.47
CA GLY A 104 1.82 17.50 7.11
C GLY A 104 1.73 17.21 8.61
N GLY A 105 2.74 16.56 9.18
CA GLY A 105 2.76 16.24 10.62
C GLY A 105 2.49 14.79 11.03
N CYS A 106 2.39 13.80 10.12
CA CYS A 106 2.66 12.40 10.55
C CYS A 106 4.16 12.12 10.74
N ILE A 107 4.99 13.15 10.58
CA ILE A 107 6.35 13.23 11.09
C ILE A 107 6.22 13.41 12.61
N LYS A 108 5.83 12.36 13.33
CA LYS A 108 6.39 12.21 14.67
C LYS A 108 7.75 11.58 14.47
N ALA A 109 8.72 12.21 15.14
CA ALA A 109 10.13 11.92 15.09
C ALA A 109 10.38 10.41 15.10
N ASP A 110 11.47 10.05 14.44
CA ASP A 110 12.23 8.85 14.74
C ASP A 110 11.95 8.37 16.16
N TYR A 111 11.64 7.08 16.25
CA TYR A 111 11.87 6.29 17.43
C TYR A 111 12.97 6.95 18.27
N LEU A 112 12.56 7.65 19.34
CA LEU A 112 13.36 7.77 20.52
C LEU A 112 13.65 6.33 20.91
N GLN A 113 14.79 5.87 20.42
CA GLN A 113 15.46 4.69 20.90
C GLN A 113 15.69 4.86 22.40
N VAL A 114 15.34 3.80 23.15
CA VAL A 114 16.04 3.22 24.31
C VAL A 114 16.19 4.21 25.50
N ASP A 115 15.57 4.00 26.65
CA ASP A 115 15.90 2.98 27.65
C ASP A 115 14.77 2.95 28.69
N GLY A 116 14.32 1.74 29.03
CA GLY A 116 13.62 1.51 30.28
C GLY A 116 14.63 1.59 31.42
N GLN A 117 15.03 2.79 31.84
CA GLN A 117 15.69 3.00 33.12
C GLN A 117 14.66 3.36 34.19
N GLU A 118 14.34 2.32 34.96
CA GLU A 118 14.21 2.31 36.41
C GLU A 118 13.91 3.64 37.11
N LYS A 119 12.70 3.76 37.67
CA LYS A 119 12.46 4.61 38.83
C LYS A 119 12.05 3.74 40.01
N THR A 120 13.06 3.36 40.80
CA THR A 120 12.91 3.13 42.23
C THR A 120 12.26 4.37 42.84
N SER A 121 11.01 4.23 43.31
CA SER A 121 10.33 5.25 44.13
C SER A 121 10.62 4.95 45.59
N ARG A 122 10.99 6.01 46.31
CA ARG A 122 11.36 6.06 47.72
C ARG A 122 10.27 5.53 48.64
#